data_AF-A0A6L7AAQ0-F1
#
_entry.id   AF-A0A6L7AAQ0-F1
#
_cell.length_a   1.000
_cell.length_b   1.000
_cell.length_c   1.000
_cell.angle_alpha   90.00
_cell.angle_beta   90.00
_cell.angle_gamma   90.00
#
_symmetry.space_group_name_H-M   'P 1'
#
loop_
_entity.id
_entity.type
_entity.pdbx_description
1 polymer ?
#
loop_
_entity_poly.entity_id
_entity_poly.type
_entity_poly.pdbx_seq_one_letter_code
_entity_poly.pdbx_strand_id
1 'polypeptide(L)'
;RFARYGLLVGTITGWLLWYFCFPSSHSLSGELHWQWFPLGSGGALSPGIILTAVITGLVNISNTYGAIRGTDVFYPQQGAGNTRYRRSFVATGFMTLITVPLAVIPFSPFVSSIGLLTQTGDYTRRSFIYGSVICLLVALVPALTRLFCSIPLPVSSAVMLVSYLPLLFSALVFSQQITFTARNIYRLALPLFVGIFLMALPPVYLQDLPLTLRPLLSNGL
;
A
#
# COMPACT_ATOMS: atom_id res chain seq x y z
N ARG A 1 22.30 -1.35 16.29
CA ARG A 1 22.36 -0.50 15.07
C ARG A 1 21.85 -1.22 13.83
N PHE A 2 22.22 -2.49 13.58
CA PHE A 2 21.72 -3.31 12.46
C PHE A 2 20.20 -3.53 12.43
N ALA A 3 19.52 -3.59 13.58
CA ALA A 3 18.08 -3.81 13.66
C ALA A 3 17.24 -2.76 12.88
N ARG A 4 17.73 -1.53 12.73
CA ARG A 4 17.01 -0.44 12.03
C ARG A 4 16.88 -0.66 10.52
N TYR A 5 17.75 -1.47 9.94
CA TYR A 5 17.77 -1.80 8.52
C TYR A 5 17.47 -3.28 8.28
N GLY A 6 16.94 -3.99 9.28
CA GLY A 6 16.70 -5.44 9.21
C GLY A 6 15.82 -5.83 8.02
N LEU A 7 14.90 -4.96 7.61
CA LEU A 7 14.04 -5.18 6.46
C LEU A 7 14.80 -5.09 5.13
N LEU A 8 15.68 -4.11 4.96
CA LEU A 8 16.54 -4.01 3.78
C LEU A 8 17.54 -5.16 3.70
N VAL A 9 18.19 -5.48 4.83
CA VAL A 9 19.12 -6.62 4.91
C VAL A 9 18.37 -7.91 4.59
N GLY A 10 17.19 -8.12 5.18
CA GLY A 10 16.34 -9.27 4.92
C GLY A 10 15.94 -9.42 3.47
N THR A 11 15.56 -8.32 2.79
CA THR A 11 15.28 -8.32 1.35
C THR A 11 16.50 -8.75 0.55
N ILE A 12 17.68 -8.17 0.82
CA ILE A 12 18.91 -8.48 0.08
C ILE A 12 19.34 -9.92 0.33
N THR A 13 19.36 -10.38 1.58
CA THR A 13 19.75 -11.75 1.92
C THR A 13 18.76 -12.77 1.38
N GLY A 14 17.45 -12.50 1.49
CA GLY A 14 16.41 -13.39 0.96
C GLY A 14 16.45 -13.48 -0.56
N TRP A 15 16.73 -12.37 -1.24
CA TRP A 15 16.91 -12.35 -2.68
C TRP A 15 18.16 -13.11 -3.14
N LEU A 16 19.30 -12.92 -2.46
CA LEU A 16 20.52 -13.68 -2.72
C LEU A 16 20.34 -15.18 -2.47
N LEU A 17 19.73 -15.57 -1.35
CA LEU A 17 19.44 -16.96 -1.05
C LEU A 17 18.52 -17.60 -2.10
N TRP A 18 17.49 -16.87 -2.54
CA TRP A 18 16.62 -17.33 -3.62
C TRP A 18 17.39 -17.56 -4.91
N TYR A 19 18.28 -16.64 -5.27
CA TYR A 19 19.10 -16.74 -6.48
C TYR A 19 19.96 -18.01 -6.49
N PHE A 20 20.59 -18.35 -5.35
CA PHE A 20 21.40 -19.57 -5.23
C PHE A 20 20.55 -20.84 -5.19
N CYS A 21 19.37 -20.81 -4.56
CA CYS A 21 18.50 -21.98 -4.42
C CYS A 21 17.64 -22.27 -5.67
N PHE A 22 17.30 -21.24 -6.47
CA PHE A 22 16.39 -21.37 -7.62
C PHE A 22 16.92 -20.67 -8.90
N PRO A 23 18.02 -21.17 -9.51
CA PRO A 23 18.73 -20.50 -10.61
C PRO A 23 17.90 -20.38 -11.91
N SER A 24 16.92 -21.26 -12.12
CA SER A 24 16.11 -21.36 -13.34
C SER A 24 14.88 -20.45 -13.39
N SER A 25 14.63 -19.65 -12.35
CA SER A 25 13.44 -18.78 -12.25
C SER A 25 13.62 -17.41 -12.93
N HIS A 26 14.73 -17.17 -13.62
CA HIS A 26 15.08 -15.87 -14.18
C HIS A 26 14.78 -15.77 -15.68
N SER A 27 13.54 -15.43 -15.99
CA SER A 27 13.21 -14.88 -17.31
C SER A 27 12.20 -13.75 -17.17
N LEU A 28 12.70 -12.54 -16.88
CA LEU A 28 11.99 -11.31 -17.22
C LEU A 28 12.21 -11.06 -18.72
N SER A 29 11.48 -11.81 -19.54
CA SER A 29 11.40 -11.62 -20.99
C SER A 29 10.41 -10.49 -21.28
N GLY A 30 10.90 -9.25 -21.30
CA GLY A 30 10.13 -8.08 -21.70
C GLY A 30 11.02 -6.87 -21.97
N GLU A 31 10.88 -6.25 -23.14
CA GLU A 31 11.51 -4.97 -23.42
C GLU A 31 10.79 -3.85 -22.65
N LEU A 32 11.43 -3.37 -21.58
CA LEU A 32 11.07 -2.11 -20.95
C LEU A 32 11.53 -0.96 -21.86
N HIS A 33 10.57 -0.32 -22.50
CA HIS A 33 10.75 0.90 -23.29
C HIS A 33 9.96 2.05 -22.65
N TRP A 34 10.40 3.27 -22.93
CA TRP A 34 9.69 4.46 -22.49
C TRP A 34 8.47 4.70 -23.36
N GLN A 35 7.30 4.79 -22.72
CA GLN A 35 6.08 5.20 -23.39
C GLN A 35 5.59 6.51 -22.77
N TRP A 36 5.55 7.56 -23.60
CA TRP A 36 4.95 8.82 -23.22
C TRP A 36 3.44 8.74 -23.40
N PHE A 37 2.70 9.14 -22.36
CA PHE A 37 1.24 9.17 -22.33
C PHE A 37 0.55 7.85 -22.76
N PRO A 38 0.72 6.76 -21.98
CA PRO A 38 0.04 5.49 -22.21
C PRO A 38 -1.46 5.56 -21.83
N LEU A 39 -2.17 6.59 -22.28
CA LEU A 39 -3.57 6.89 -21.94
C LEU A 39 -4.60 5.92 -22.55
N GLY A 40 -4.13 4.82 -23.16
CA GLY A 40 -4.96 3.89 -23.90
C GLY A 40 -5.54 4.50 -25.18
N SER A 41 -6.32 3.70 -25.93
CA SER A 41 -7.08 4.22 -27.07
C SER A 41 -8.22 5.09 -26.55
N GLY A 42 -8.13 6.41 -26.75
CA GLY A 42 -9.18 7.36 -26.36
C GLY A 42 -10.53 6.99 -26.98
N GLY A 43 -11.45 6.46 -26.16
CA GLY A 43 -12.79 6.07 -26.62
C GLY A 43 -13.53 5.05 -25.75
N ALA A 44 -12.86 4.30 -24.88
CA ALA A 44 -13.50 3.25 -24.06
C ALA A 44 -13.93 3.73 -22.66
N LEU A 45 -14.54 4.91 -22.54
CA LEU A 45 -15.16 5.36 -21.28
C LEU A 45 -16.44 4.55 -21.03
N SER A 46 -16.28 3.40 -20.37
CA SER A 46 -17.42 2.60 -19.91
C SER A 46 -17.99 3.21 -18.62
N PRO A 47 -19.31 3.48 -18.54
CA PRO A 47 -19.96 3.91 -17.31
C PRO A 47 -19.68 2.97 -16.12
N GLY A 48 -19.50 1.68 -16.40
CA GLY A 48 -19.10 0.69 -15.40
C GLY A 48 -17.72 0.99 -14.79
N ILE A 49 -16.73 1.35 -15.61
CA ILE A 49 -15.37 1.69 -15.16
C ILE A 49 -15.38 2.98 -14.34
N ILE A 50 -16.18 3.98 -14.75
CA ILE A 50 -16.34 5.23 -13.97
C ILE A 50 -16.90 4.91 -12.59
N LEU A 51 -17.96 4.11 -12.53
CA LEU A 51 -18.60 3.74 -11.27
C LEU A 51 -17.66 2.92 -10.37
N THR A 52 -16.93 1.94 -10.92
CA THR A 52 -15.94 1.18 -10.14
C THR A 52 -14.79 2.05 -9.66
N ALA A 53 -14.34 3.02 -10.46
CA ALA A 53 -13.31 3.97 -10.05
C ALA A 53 -13.79 4.85 -8.88
N VAL A 54 -15.05 5.31 -8.91
CA VAL A 54 -15.64 6.08 -7.79
C VAL A 54 -15.72 5.23 -6.52
N ILE A 55 -16.23 4.00 -6.63
CA ILE A 55 -16.35 3.07 -5.50
C ILE A 55 -14.97 2.73 -4.93
N THR A 56 -14.00 2.42 -5.78
CA THR A 56 -12.61 2.14 -5.36
C THR A 56 -11.99 3.37 -4.72
N GLY A 57 -12.28 4.56 -5.23
CA GLY A 57 -11.88 5.83 -4.63
C GLY A 57 -12.44 6.00 -3.22
N LEU A 58 -13.72 5.68 -3.00
CA LEU A 58 -14.35 5.71 -1.66
C LEU A 58 -13.69 4.72 -0.70
N VAL A 59 -13.42 3.49 -1.15
CA VAL A 59 -12.68 2.49 -0.35
C VAL A 59 -11.27 2.99 0.01
N ASN A 60 -10.63 3.70 -0.91
CA ASN A 60 -9.30 4.27 -0.68
C ASN A 60 -9.29 5.41 0.35
N ILE A 61 -10.45 6.00 0.68
CA ILE A 61 -10.59 6.97 1.77
C ILE A 61 -10.31 6.28 3.11
N SER A 62 -10.84 5.07 3.32
CA SER A 62 -10.57 4.28 4.54
C SER A 62 -9.09 3.96 4.69
N ASN A 63 -8.42 3.57 3.59
CA ASN A 63 -6.95 3.38 3.58
C ASN A 63 -6.19 4.65 3.96
N THR A 64 -6.57 5.78 3.37
CA THR A 64 -5.93 7.08 3.65
C THR A 64 -6.13 7.49 5.10
N TYR A 65 -7.35 7.30 5.63
CA TYR A 65 -7.65 7.55 7.04
C TYR A 65 -6.81 6.66 7.95
N GLY A 66 -6.73 5.36 7.67
CA GLY A 66 -5.89 4.41 8.40
C GLY A 66 -4.40 4.76 8.38
N ALA A 67 -3.86 5.18 7.23
CA ALA A 67 -2.47 5.62 7.11
C ALA A 67 -2.18 6.88 7.94
N ILE A 68 -3.07 7.87 7.88
CA ILE A 68 -2.92 9.12 8.64
C ILE A 68 -3.06 8.85 10.13
N ARG A 69 -4.02 8.02 10.54
CA ARG A 69 -4.24 7.74 11.96
C ARG A 69 -3.18 6.82 12.54
N GLY A 70 -2.71 5.84 11.77
CA GLY A 70 -1.62 4.95 12.17
C GLY A 70 -0.27 5.68 12.31
N THR A 71 -0.09 6.80 11.61
CA THR A 71 1.11 7.63 11.76
C THR A 71 1.05 8.65 12.91
N ASP A 72 -0.11 8.83 13.57
CA ASP A 72 -0.25 9.78 14.68
C ASP A 72 0.68 9.50 15.86
N VAL A 73 0.99 8.23 16.10
CA VAL A 73 1.86 7.79 17.20
C VAL A 73 3.26 8.40 17.07
N PHE A 74 3.71 8.70 15.85
CA PHE A 74 5.04 9.30 15.60
C PHE A 74 5.04 10.83 15.68
N TYR A 75 3.86 11.48 15.67
CA TYR A 75 3.75 12.95 15.68
C TYR A 75 2.83 13.45 16.81
N PRO A 76 3.14 13.13 18.09
CA PRO A 76 2.25 13.40 19.23
C PRO A 76 1.94 14.89 19.43
N GLN A 77 2.85 15.79 19.04
CA GLN A 77 2.67 17.24 19.20
C GLN A 77 1.81 17.89 18.12
N GLN A 78 1.50 17.19 17.03
CA GLN A 78 0.82 17.81 15.88
C GLN A 78 -0.71 17.65 15.90
N GLY A 79 -1.26 16.81 16.80
CA GLY A 79 -2.70 16.59 16.93
C GLY A 79 -3.36 15.99 15.67
N ALA A 80 -4.32 15.10 15.85
CA ALA A 80 -5.13 14.56 14.75
C ALA A 80 -6.20 15.58 14.31
N GLY A 81 -5.80 16.78 13.92
CA GLY A 81 -6.72 17.83 13.51
C GLY A 81 -7.35 17.54 12.14
N ASN A 82 -8.64 17.84 11.98
CA ASN A 82 -9.37 17.74 10.69
C ASN A 82 -8.64 18.40 9.52
N THR A 83 -7.84 19.44 9.78
CA THR A 83 -7.01 20.13 8.79
C THR A 83 -5.94 19.21 8.17
N ARG A 84 -5.36 18.27 8.91
CA ARG A 84 -4.34 17.35 8.38
C ARG A 84 -4.95 16.34 7.44
N TYR A 85 -6.10 15.77 7.81
CA TYR A 85 -6.87 14.89 6.93
C TYR A 85 -7.24 15.64 5.64
N ARG A 86 -7.81 16.84 5.75
CA ARG A 86 -8.16 17.66 4.58
C ARG A 86 -6.96 17.92 3.67
N ARG A 87 -5.82 18.33 4.24
CA ARG A 87 -4.59 18.58 3.46
C ARG A 87 -4.08 17.31 2.77
N SER A 88 -4.11 16.17 3.45
CA SER A 88 -3.68 14.88 2.89
C SER A 88 -4.59 14.45 1.73
N PHE A 89 -5.91 14.55 1.89
CA PHE A 89 -6.86 14.23 0.81
C PHE A 89 -6.70 15.16 -0.40
N VAL A 90 -6.59 16.48 -0.17
CA VAL A 90 -6.40 17.45 -1.25
C VAL A 90 -5.08 17.23 -1.98
N ALA A 91 -3.98 17.02 -1.24
CA ALA A 91 -2.67 16.77 -1.85
C ALA A 91 -2.65 15.46 -2.65
N THR A 92 -3.20 14.37 -2.10
CA THR A 92 -3.25 13.06 -2.77
C THR A 92 -4.12 13.11 -4.03
N GLY A 93 -5.29 13.76 -3.95
CA GLY A 93 -6.18 13.94 -5.10
C GLY A 93 -5.53 14.78 -6.21
N PHE A 94 -4.89 15.90 -5.83
CA PHE A 94 -4.17 16.74 -6.78
C PHE A 94 -3.01 15.99 -7.46
N MET A 95 -2.22 15.24 -6.70
CA MET A 95 -1.13 14.44 -7.26
C MET A 95 -1.66 13.35 -8.19
N THR A 96 -2.76 12.69 -7.83
CA THR A 96 -3.42 11.70 -8.69
C THR A 96 -3.83 12.30 -10.02
N LEU A 97 -4.40 13.52 -10.02
CA LEU A 97 -4.77 14.24 -11.25
C LEU A 97 -3.56 14.54 -12.14
N ILE A 98 -2.44 14.95 -11.54
CA ILE A 98 -1.18 15.20 -12.28
C ILE A 98 -0.65 13.91 -12.92
N THR A 99 -0.86 12.75 -12.28
CA THR A 99 -0.33 11.48 -12.76
C THR A 99 -1.24 10.76 -13.77
N VAL A 100 -2.47 11.23 -13.99
CA VAL A 100 -3.39 10.72 -15.03
C VAL A 100 -2.74 10.65 -16.42
N PRO A 101 -2.08 11.71 -16.95
CA PRO A 101 -1.39 11.63 -18.24
C PRO A 101 -0.35 10.52 -18.32
N LEU A 102 0.19 10.07 -17.18
CA LEU A 102 1.20 9.01 -17.10
C LEU A 102 0.57 7.61 -16.93
N ALA A 103 -0.76 7.50 -17.05
CA ALA A 103 -1.55 6.29 -16.79
C ALA A 103 -1.29 5.64 -15.42
N VAL A 104 -0.95 6.46 -14.42
CA VAL A 104 -0.75 5.98 -13.05
C VAL A 104 -2.10 5.76 -12.39
N ILE A 105 -2.26 4.59 -11.77
CA ILE A 105 -3.45 4.24 -11.01
C ILE A 105 -3.52 5.13 -9.75
N PRO A 106 -4.70 5.63 -9.35
CA PRO A 106 -4.87 6.40 -8.13
C PRO A 106 -4.20 5.72 -6.91
N PHE A 107 -3.44 6.52 -6.15
CA PHE A 107 -2.70 6.04 -5.00
C PHE A 107 -3.12 6.78 -3.73
N SER A 108 -2.80 6.20 -2.57
CA SER A 108 -3.02 6.78 -1.25
C SER A 108 -1.73 6.74 -0.43
N PRO A 109 -1.66 7.48 0.69
CA PRO A 109 -0.56 7.35 1.63
C PRO A 109 -0.36 5.89 2.02
N PHE A 110 0.86 5.40 1.82
CA PHE A 110 1.15 3.96 1.93
C PHE A 110 1.20 3.54 3.40
N VAL A 111 0.24 2.70 3.83
CA VAL A 111 0.11 2.28 5.23
C VAL A 111 1.37 1.53 5.71
N SER A 112 2.03 0.78 4.84
CA SER A 112 3.25 0.03 5.18
C SER A 112 4.44 0.93 5.53
N SER A 113 4.38 2.24 5.21
CA SER A 113 5.41 3.20 5.66
C SER A 113 5.50 3.27 7.19
N ILE A 114 4.41 3.00 7.92
CA ILE A 114 4.39 2.90 9.38
C ILE A 114 5.41 1.87 9.88
N GLY A 115 5.52 0.72 9.22
CA GLY A 115 6.47 -0.32 9.59
C GLY A 115 7.91 0.15 9.43
N LEU A 116 8.22 0.82 8.31
CA LEU A 116 9.53 1.36 8.04
C LEU A 116 9.90 2.51 9.02
N LEU A 117 8.96 3.40 9.32
CA LEU A 117 9.15 4.47 10.31
C LEU A 117 9.42 3.91 11.71
N THR A 118 8.69 2.87 12.11
CA THR A 118 8.88 2.20 13.41
C THR A 118 10.25 1.54 13.51
N GLN A 119 10.71 0.88 12.44
CA GLN A 119 11.99 0.18 12.42
C GLN A 119 13.19 1.14 12.38
N THR A 120 13.13 2.16 11.50
CA THR A 120 14.21 3.12 11.33
C THR A 120 14.28 4.14 12.46
N GLY A 121 13.13 4.46 13.05
CA GLY A 121 12.97 5.52 14.05
C GLY A 121 13.17 6.93 13.48
N ASP A 122 13.23 7.07 12.15
CA ASP A 122 13.44 8.34 11.47
C ASP A 122 12.17 8.78 10.75
N TYR A 123 11.56 9.85 11.28
CA TYR A 123 10.34 10.48 10.77
C TYR A 123 10.63 11.88 10.21
N THR A 124 11.88 12.17 9.84
CA THR A 124 12.26 13.46 9.26
C THR A 124 11.84 13.59 7.81
N ARG A 125 11.49 14.83 7.40
CA ARG A 125 11.17 15.13 5.99
C ARG A 125 12.34 14.89 5.05
N ARG A 126 13.58 14.97 5.54
CA ARG A 126 14.80 14.78 4.74
C ARG A 126 14.87 13.35 4.23
N SER A 127 14.68 12.37 5.11
CA SER A 127 14.71 10.94 4.75
C SER A 127 13.59 10.57 3.78
N PHE A 128 12.41 11.20 3.92
CA PHE A 128 11.33 11.07 2.94
C PHE A 128 11.76 11.60 1.55
N ILE A 129 12.31 12.81 1.47
CA ILE A 129 12.75 13.42 0.20
C ILE A 129 13.84 12.57 -0.47
N TYR A 130 14.85 12.13 0.29
CA TYR A 130 15.90 11.27 -0.26
C TYR A 130 15.33 9.95 -0.80
N GLY A 131 14.42 9.30 -0.06
CA GLY A 131 13.74 8.09 -0.52
C GLY A 131 12.95 8.32 -1.80
N SER A 132 12.18 9.40 -1.89
CA SER A 132 11.41 9.74 -3.10
C SER A 132 12.31 10.01 -4.31
N VAL A 133 13.43 10.72 -4.13
CA VAL A 133 14.40 10.98 -5.21
C VAL A 133 15.06 9.69 -5.69
N ILE A 134 15.45 8.81 -4.77
CA ILE A 134 16.02 7.50 -5.12
C ILE A 134 15.00 6.66 -5.89
N CYS A 135 13.75 6.59 -5.44
CA CYS A 135 12.68 5.87 -6.15
C CYS A 135 12.44 6.45 -7.55
N LEU A 136 12.48 7.77 -7.70
CA LEU A 136 12.37 8.44 -8.99
C LEU A 136 13.52 8.05 -9.92
N LEU A 137 14.77 8.06 -9.42
CA LEU A 137 15.94 7.65 -10.20
C LEU A 137 15.87 6.17 -10.61
N VAL A 138 15.42 5.29 -9.72
CA VAL A 138 15.21 3.87 -10.03
C VAL A 138 14.16 3.73 -11.14
N ALA A 139 13.03 4.43 -11.04
CA ALA A 139 11.98 4.39 -12.05
C ALA A 139 12.43 4.98 -13.41
N LEU A 140 13.35 5.95 -13.40
CA LEU A 140 13.87 6.59 -14.62
C LEU A 140 14.90 5.72 -15.37
N VAL A 141 15.51 4.75 -14.72
CA VAL A 141 16.55 3.92 -15.34
C VAL A 141 15.99 2.51 -15.58
N PRO A 142 15.62 2.14 -16.83
CA PRO A 142 14.99 0.84 -17.12
C PRO A 142 15.80 -0.36 -16.63
N ALA A 143 17.13 -0.26 -16.63
CA ALA A 143 18.00 -1.31 -16.10
C ALA A 143 17.83 -1.51 -14.58
N LEU A 144 17.67 -0.41 -13.81
CA LEU A 144 17.38 -0.49 -12.38
C LEU A 144 15.96 -1.04 -12.16
N THR A 145 14.97 -0.58 -12.91
CA THR A 145 13.61 -1.12 -12.86
C THR A 145 13.60 -2.63 -13.12
N ARG A 146 14.31 -3.12 -14.16
CA ARG A 146 14.46 -4.57 -14.44
C ARG A 146 15.05 -5.33 -13.26
N LEU A 147 16.08 -4.77 -12.63
CA LEU A 147 16.72 -5.35 -11.46
C LEU A 147 15.73 -5.50 -10.29
N PHE A 148 14.97 -4.46 -9.95
CA PHE A 148 13.97 -4.55 -8.88
C PHE A 148 12.78 -5.45 -9.25
N CYS A 149 12.38 -5.52 -10.53
CA CYS A 149 11.36 -6.45 -11.00
C CYS A 149 11.80 -7.93 -10.88
N SER A 150 13.09 -8.21 -10.80
CA SER A 150 13.61 -9.58 -10.62
C SER A 150 13.51 -10.10 -9.19
N ILE A 151 13.04 -9.28 -8.25
CA ILE A 151 12.79 -9.72 -6.87
C ILE A 151 11.67 -10.78 -6.89
N PRO A 152 11.94 -11.99 -6.37
CA PRO A 152 10.96 -13.07 -6.36
C PRO A 152 9.72 -12.73 -5.54
N LEU A 153 8.55 -13.17 -6.01
CA LEU A 153 7.27 -13.03 -5.30
C LEU A 153 7.36 -13.49 -3.82
N PRO A 154 7.93 -14.66 -3.47
CA PRO A 154 8.00 -15.09 -2.07
C PRO A 154 8.82 -14.16 -1.17
N VAL A 155 9.93 -13.61 -1.70
CA VAL A 155 10.78 -12.66 -0.97
C VAL A 155 10.00 -11.35 -0.72
N SER A 156 9.35 -10.83 -1.77
CA SER A 156 8.51 -9.63 -1.66
C SER A 156 7.39 -9.81 -0.64
N SER A 157 6.66 -10.94 -0.69
CA SER A 157 5.59 -11.25 0.27
C SER A 157 6.09 -11.35 1.72
N ALA A 158 7.25 -11.96 1.95
CA ALA A 158 7.86 -12.05 3.28
C ALA A 158 8.24 -10.66 3.82
N VAL A 159 8.80 -9.79 2.98
CA VAL A 159 9.15 -8.42 3.34
C VAL A 159 7.90 -7.58 3.66
N MET A 160 6.83 -7.76 2.87
CA MET A 160 5.54 -7.13 3.16
C MET A 160 4.96 -7.59 4.50
N LEU A 161 5.00 -8.89 4.81
CA LEU A 161 4.56 -9.42 6.09
C LEU A 161 5.26 -8.73 7.27
N VAL A 162 6.59 -8.64 7.22
CA VAL A 162 7.40 -7.97 8.26
C VAL A 162 7.07 -6.48 8.36
N SER A 163 6.78 -5.81 7.24
CA SER A 163 6.35 -4.40 7.20
C SER A 163 5.00 -4.18 7.88
N TYR A 164 4.12 -5.18 7.87
CA TYR A 164 2.78 -5.10 8.46
C TYR A 164 2.73 -5.49 9.94
N LEU A 165 3.75 -6.15 10.50
CA LEU A 165 3.77 -6.47 11.94
C LEU A 165 3.63 -5.23 12.84
N PRO A 166 4.35 -4.10 12.60
CA PRO A 166 4.16 -2.89 13.40
C PRO A 166 2.78 -2.25 13.24
N LEU A 167 2.13 -2.45 12.09
CA LEU A 167 0.75 -1.98 11.86
C LEU A 167 -0.21 -2.75 12.76
N LEU A 168 -0.09 -4.08 12.82
CA LEU A 168 -0.87 -4.90 13.74
C LEU A 168 -0.64 -4.50 15.20
N PHE A 169 0.63 -4.27 15.58
CA PHE A 169 0.96 -3.77 16.92
C PHE A 169 0.29 -2.42 17.21
N SER A 170 0.36 -1.47 16.27
CA SER A 170 -0.30 -0.17 16.42
C SER A 170 -1.82 -0.30 16.55
N ALA A 171 -2.45 -1.24 15.84
CA ALA A 171 -3.88 -1.51 15.95
C ALA A 171 -4.26 -2.08 17.33
N LEU A 172 -3.44 -2.98 17.89
CA LEU A 172 -3.65 -3.52 19.23
C LEU A 172 -3.50 -2.43 20.31
N VAL A 173 -2.48 -1.58 20.20
CA VAL A 173 -2.30 -0.43 21.10
C VAL A 173 -3.49 0.54 20.99
N PHE A 174 -4.01 0.78 19.80
CA PHE A 174 -5.21 1.59 19.60
C PHE A 174 -6.44 0.95 20.28
N SER A 175 -6.58 -0.37 20.21
CA SER A 175 -7.68 -1.08 20.88
C SER A 175 -7.65 -0.93 22.41
N GLN A 176 -6.48 -0.67 23.02
CA GLN A 176 -6.38 -0.42 24.47
C GLN A 176 -7.01 0.91 24.91
N GLN A 177 -7.29 1.84 23.98
CA GLN A 177 -8.01 3.09 24.26
C GLN A 177 -9.53 2.86 24.42
N ILE A 178 -10.03 1.65 24.15
CA ILE A 178 -11.44 1.28 24.25
C ILE A 178 -11.63 0.44 25.52
N THR A 179 -12.69 0.72 26.29
CA THR A 179 -13.10 -0.14 27.40
C THR A 179 -13.75 -1.42 26.87
N PHE A 180 -13.14 -2.58 27.17
CA PHE A 180 -13.64 -3.88 26.75
C PHE A 180 -14.88 -4.27 27.57
N THR A 181 -16.05 -3.83 27.10
CA THR A 181 -17.36 -4.28 27.56
C THR A 181 -17.92 -5.30 26.57
N ALA A 182 -18.85 -6.16 26.99
CA ALA A 182 -19.49 -7.14 26.09
C ALA A 182 -20.03 -6.47 24.80
N ARG A 183 -20.69 -5.31 24.93
CA ARG A 183 -21.20 -4.54 23.79
C ARG A 183 -20.07 -4.02 22.87
N ASN A 184 -18.96 -3.52 23.44
CA ASN A 184 -17.86 -2.97 22.64
C ASN A 184 -17.07 -4.06 21.92
N ILE A 185 -16.95 -5.25 22.52
CA ILE A 185 -16.30 -6.40 21.88
C ILE A 185 -17.06 -6.82 20.62
N TYR A 186 -18.39 -6.94 20.66
CA TYR A 186 -19.17 -7.26 19.46
C TYR A 186 -19.06 -6.19 18.37
N ARG A 187 -19.00 -4.90 18.76
CA ARG A 187 -18.82 -3.77 17.81
C ARG A 187 -17.45 -3.78 17.13
N LEU A 188 -16.45 -4.40 17.74
CA LEU A 188 -15.10 -4.52 17.17
C LEU A 188 -14.95 -5.83 16.39
N ALA A 189 -15.37 -6.96 16.97
CA ALA A 189 -15.17 -8.29 16.40
C ALA A 189 -16.01 -8.51 15.13
N LEU A 190 -17.26 -8.04 15.09
CA LEU A 190 -18.14 -8.29 13.95
C LEU A 190 -17.61 -7.64 12.66
N PRO A 191 -17.26 -6.34 12.60
CA PRO A 191 -16.63 -5.77 11.42
C PRO A 191 -15.31 -6.45 11.04
N LEU A 192 -14.48 -6.79 12.03
CA LEU A 192 -13.18 -7.42 11.81
C LEU A 192 -13.34 -8.80 11.15
N PHE A 193 -14.22 -9.66 11.66
CA PHE A 193 -14.42 -10.99 11.08
C PHE A 193 -15.10 -10.94 9.72
N VAL A 194 -16.06 -10.02 9.52
CA VAL A 194 -16.68 -9.80 8.21
C VAL A 194 -15.62 -9.36 7.19
N GLY A 195 -14.75 -8.42 7.54
CA GLY A 195 -13.66 -7.96 6.68
C GLY A 195 -12.68 -9.07 6.31
N ILE A 196 -12.23 -9.87 7.29
CA ILE A 196 -11.35 -11.03 7.06
C ILE A 196 -12.03 -12.06 6.15
N PHE A 197 -13.30 -12.36 6.40
CA PHE A 197 -14.07 -13.30 5.59
C PHE A 197 -14.16 -12.83 4.13
N LEU A 198 -14.48 -11.55 3.91
CA LEU A 198 -14.56 -10.95 2.58
C LEU A 198 -13.23 -11.01 1.83
N MET A 199 -12.10 -10.72 2.49
CA MET A 199 -10.77 -10.82 1.87
C MET A 199 -10.33 -12.26 1.59
N ALA A 200 -10.81 -13.23 2.37
CA ALA A 200 -10.49 -14.64 2.20
C ALA A 200 -11.28 -15.32 1.07
N LEU A 201 -12.30 -14.65 0.51
CA LEU A 201 -13.10 -15.20 -0.59
C LEU A 201 -12.22 -15.45 -1.83
N PRO A 202 -12.23 -16.69 -2.37
CA PRO A 202 -11.52 -16.97 -3.61
C PRO A 202 -12.02 -16.07 -4.76
N PRO A 203 -11.11 -15.59 -5.62
CA PRO A 203 -11.47 -14.68 -6.72
C PRO A 203 -12.57 -15.23 -7.63
N VAL A 204 -12.67 -16.56 -7.75
CA VAL A 204 -13.68 -17.29 -8.53
C VAL A 204 -15.10 -16.87 -8.15
N TYR A 205 -15.41 -16.76 -6.86
CA TYR A 205 -16.75 -16.35 -6.39
C TYR A 205 -17.03 -14.86 -6.59
N LEU A 206 -15.97 -14.05 -6.78
CA LEU A 206 -16.07 -12.62 -7.06
C LEU A 206 -16.12 -12.32 -8.56
N GLN A 207 -16.06 -13.33 -9.45
CA GLN A 207 -16.11 -13.13 -10.91
C GLN A 207 -17.51 -12.94 -11.47
N ASP A 208 -18.49 -13.59 -10.88
CA ASP A 208 -19.88 -13.48 -11.31
C ASP A 208 -20.58 -12.24 -10.74
N LEU A 209 -19.92 -11.53 -9.82
CA LEU A 209 -20.44 -10.31 -9.23
C LEU A 209 -20.28 -9.11 -10.18
N PRO A 210 -21.25 -8.17 -10.17
CA PRO A 210 -21.12 -6.95 -10.93
C PRO A 210 -19.86 -6.21 -10.52
N LEU A 211 -19.19 -5.62 -11.51
CA LEU A 211 -17.92 -4.91 -11.33
C LEU A 211 -17.98 -3.84 -10.24
N THR A 212 -19.17 -3.31 -9.93
CA THR A 212 -19.43 -2.31 -8.89
C THR A 212 -19.25 -2.84 -7.47
N LEU A 213 -19.63 -4.09 -7.20
CA LEU A 213 -19.56 -4.69 -5.87
C LEU A 213 -18.22 -5.34 -5.60
N ARG A 214 -17.52 -5.78 -6.65
CA ARG A 214 -16.24 -6.48 -6.54
C ARG A 214 -15.21 -5.69 -5.71
N PRO A 215 -14.94 -4.39 -5.94
CA PRO A 215 -13.98 -3.62 -5.12
C PRO A 215 -14.34 -3.50 -3.65
N LEU A 216 -15.65 -3.47 -3.33
CA LEU A 216 -16.14 -3.40 -1.94
C LEU A 216 -15.95 -4.73 -1.23
N LEU A 217 -16.22 -5.84 -1.91
CA LEU A 217 -16.16 -7.17 -1.33
C LEU A 217 -14.73 -7.76 -1.37
N SER A 218 -13.88 -7.29 -2.27
CA SER A 218 -12.45 -7.65 -2.28
C SER A 218 -11.62 -6.84 -1.27
N ASN A 219 -12.22 -5.86 -0.61
CA ASN A 219 -11.56 -5.04 0.41
C ASN A 219 -12.18 -5.34 1.79
N GLY A 220 -11.34 -5.70 2.76
CA GLY A 220 -11.79 -6.07 4.11
C GLY A 220 -11.82 -4.93 5.12
N LEU A 221 -11.61 -3.68 4.70
CA LEU A 221 -11.66 -2.49 5.56
C LEU A 221 -13.06 -1.91 5.75
#